data_AF-A0A9C7FBA7-F1
#
_entry.id   AF-A0A9C7FBA7-F1
#
_cell.length_a   1.000
_cell.length_b   1.000
_cell.length_c   1.000
_cell.angle_alpha   90.00
_cell.angle_beta   90.00
_cell.angle_gamma   90.00
#
_symmetry.space_group_name_H-M   'P 1'
#
loop_
_entity.id
_entity.type
_entity.pdbx_description
1 polymer ?
#
loop_
_entity_poly.entity_id
_entity_poly.type
_entity_poly.pdbx_seq_one_letter_code
_entity_poly.pdbx_strand_id
1 'polypeptide(L)'
;MTLKKNVTTQAEVVETFGAPNLVTQNAEGEDVWTYQRNATVANAASNSSYATIILLGGTSKSSGFEQSSRTMTLIIKFKDIKGVKTVVDFSSRSSSF
;
A
#
# COMPACT_ATOMS: atom_id res chain seq x y z
N MET A 1 5.63 7.15 -12.78
CA MET A 1 4.51 7.55 -13.64
C MET A 1 3.42 8.18 -12.79
N THR A 2 2.69 9.16 -13.32
CA THR A 2 1.48 9.72 -12.70
C THR A 2 0.28 9.34 -13.56
N LEU A 3 -0.75 8.73 -12.97
CA LEU A 3 -1.99 8.38 -13.67
C LEU A 3 -2.75 9.64 -14.11
N LYS A 4 -3.21 9.66 -15.36
CA LYS A 4 -4.03 10.74 -15.92
C LYS A 4 -5.30 10.15 -16.52
N LYS A 5 -6.46 10.65 -16.07
CA LYS A 5 -7.77 10.25 -16.60
C LYS A 5 -7.87 10.60 -18.08
N ASN A 6 -8.47 9.72 -18.87
CA ASN A 6 -8.66 9.81 -20.33
C ASN A 6 -7.36 9.94 -21.14
N VAL A 7 -6.19 9.67 -20.53
CA VAL A 7 -4.88 9.77 -21.19
C VAL A 7 -4.10 8.48 -20.98
N THR A 8 -3.91 8.06 -19.74
CA THR A 8 -3.11 6.85 -19.45
C THR A 8 -3.86 5.60 -19.89
N THR A 9 -3.20 4.76 -20.66
CA THR A 9 -3.72 3.50 -21.18
C THR A 9 -3.47 2.34 -20.21
N GLN A 10 -4.28 1.29 -20.32
CA GLN A 10 -4.11 0.05 -19.56
C GLN A 10 -2.73 -0.58 -19.79
N ALA A 11 -2.19 -0.50 -21.01
CA ALA A 11 -0.86 -1.00 -21.35
C ALA A 11 0.23 -0.26 -20.57
N GLU A 12 0.22 1.07 -20.57
CA GLU A 12 1.19 1.88 -19.80
C GLU A 12 1.14 1.59 -18.30
N VAL A 13 -0.06 1.29 -17.77
CA VAL A 13 -0.24 0.89 -16.37
C VAL A 13 0.44 -0.45 -16.11
N VAL A 14 0.25 -1.47 -16.95
CA VAL A 14 0.92 -2.77 -16.78
C VAL A 14 2.43 -2.64 -16.92
N GLU A 15 2.91 -1.89 -17.91
CA GLU A 15 4.34 -1.69 -18.15
C GLU A 15 5.02 -1.02 -16.96
N THR A 16 4.33 -0.10 -16.27
CA THR A 16 4.89 0.62 -15.13
C THR A 16 4.69 -0.09 -13.79
N PHE A 17 3.50 -0.62 -13.52
CA PHE A 17 3.14 -1.18 -12.22
C PHE A 17 3.17 -2.71 -12.17
N GLY A 18 3.29 -3.38 -13.31
CA GLY A 18 3.21 -4.83 -13.44
C GLY A 18 1.77 -5.34 -13.43
N ALA A 19 1.62 -6.66 -13.24
CA ALA A 19 0.31 -7.29 -13.15
C ALA A 19 -0.43 -6.84 -11.87
N PRO A 20 -1.73 -6.54 -11.95
CA PRO A 20 -2.54 -6.21 -10.78
C PRO A 20 -2.72 -7.45 -9.88
N ASN A 21 -3.05 -7.21 -8.61
CA ASN A 21 -3.41 -8.28 -7.67
C ASN A 21 -4.79 -8.87 -7.99
N LEU A 22 -5.71 -8.06 -8.50
CA LEU A 22 -7.08 -8.46 -8.82
C LEU A 22 -7.63 -7.65 -9.99
N VAL A 23 -8.30 -8.35 -10.91
CA VAL A 23 -9.02 -7.78 -12.04
C VAL A 23 -10.48 -8.20 -11.93
N THR A 24 -11.37 -7.22 -11.93
CA THR A 24 -12.82 -7.44 -12.02
C THR A 24 -13.41 -6.59 -13.12
N GLN A 25 -14.69 -6.80 -13.41
CA GLN A 25 -15.47 -5.95 -14.30
C GLN A 25 -16.73 -5.50 -13.56
N ASN A 26 -17.09 -4.23 -13.67
CA ASN A 26 -18.33 -3.71 -13.07
C ASN A 26 -19.52 -3.88 -14.02
N ALA A 27 -20.72 -3.55 -13.53
CA ALA A 27 -21.96 -3.65 -14.31
C ALA A 27 -21.99 -2.74 -15.56
N GLU A 28 -21.13 -1.72 -15.61
CA GLU A 28 -20.99 -0.78 -16.73
C GLU A 28 -19.96 -1.27 -17.77
N GLY A 29 -19.37 -2.46 -17.58
CA GLY A 29 -18.36 -3.03 -18.47
C GLY A 29 -16.96 -2.43 -18.31
N GLU A 30 -16.72 -1.67 -17.24
CA GLU A 30 -15.40 -1.13 -16.91
C GLU A 30 -14.55 -2.18 -16.22
N ASP A 31 -13.29 -2.30 -16.65
CA ASP A 31 -12.34 -3.19 -15.98
C ASP A 31 -11.81 -2.46 -14.74
N VAL A 32 -11.85 -3.12 -13.59
CA VAL A 32 -11.41 -2.57 -12.31
C VAL A 32 -10.21 -3.37 -11.84
N TRP A 33 -9.06 -2.71 -11.76
CA TRP A 33 -7.81 -3.31 -11.36
C TRP A 33 -7.41 -2.82 -9.99
N THR A 34 -7.05 -3.76 -9.12
CA THR A 34 -6.63 -3.48 -7.75
C THR A 34 -5.17 -3.86 -7.56
N TYR A 35 -4.41 -2.93 -7.02
CA TYR A 35 -3.03 -3.10 -6.58
C TYR A 35 -2.97 -2.95 -5.06
N GLN A 36 -2.26 -3.84 -4.38
CA GLN A 36 -2.09 -3.79 -2.94
C GLN A 36 -0.62 -3.93 -2.55
N ARG A 37 -0.15 -3.05 -1.68
CA ARG A 37 1.17 -3.08 -1.06
C ARG A 37 1.01 -3.17 0.45
N ASN A 38 1.70 -4.11 1.08
CA ASN A 38 1.76 -4.23 2.53
C ASN A 38 3.19 -3.91 3.00
N ALA A 39 3.32 -3.22 4.12
CA ALA A 39 4.59 -2.88 4.74
C ALA A 39 4.50 -3.16 6.24
N THR A 40 5.56 -3.74 6.80
CA THR A 40 5.71 -3.96 8.23
C THR A 40 6.81 -3.03 8.74
N VAL A 41 6.49 -2.21 9.74
CA VAL A 41 7.42 -1.27 10.36
C VAL A 41 7.65 -1.74 11.80
N ALA A 42 8.85 -2.26 12.06
CA ALA A 42 9.28 -2.61 13.41
C ALA A 42 10.01 -1.42 14.04
N ASN A 43 9.45 -0.84 15.09
CA ASN A 43 10.12 0.15 15.92
C ASN A 43 10.77 -0.59 17.10
N ALA A 44 12.08 -0.82 17.01
CA ALA A 44 12.86 -1.21 18.17
C ALA A 44 13.15 0.06 18.98
N ALA A 45 12.55 0.19 20.17
CA ALA A 45 12.93 1.23 21.13
C ALA A 45 14.33 0.90 21.71
N SER A 46 15.38 1.09 20.92
CA SER A 46 16.76 0.97 21.40
C SER A 46 17.13 2.23 22.17
N ASN A 47 16.82 2.25 23.47
CA ASN A 47 17.31 3.26 24.38
C ASN A 47 18.78 2.96 24.72
N SER A 48 19.70 3.13 23.75
CA SER A 48 21.13 2.95 23.97
C SER A 48 21.75 4.23 24.55
N SER A 49 21.53 4.46 25.84
CA SER A 49 22.29 5.44 26.60
C SER A 49 22.37 5.05 28.08
N TYR A 50 23.47 4.37 28.42
CA TYR A 50 24.22 4.53 29.68
C TYR A 50 23.54 4.28 31.05
N ALA A 51 22.47 3.51 31.17
CA ALA A 51 21.90 3.20 32.48
C ALA A 51 22.58 2.00 33.17
N THR A 52 23.73 2.22 33.80
CA THR A 52 24.23 1.35 34.87
C THR A 52 23.28 1.44 36.05
N ILE A 53 22.43 0.43 36.23
CA ILE A 53 21.45 0.33 37.34
C ILE A 53 21.65 -1.05 37.96
N ILE A 54 22.58 -1.11 38.92
CA ILE A 54 22.68 -2.20 39.91
C ILE A 54 21.71 -1.86 41.03
N LEU A 55 20.51 -2.44 41.04
CA LEU A 55 19.55 -2.29 42.13
C LEU A 55 18.76 -3.60 42.36
N LEU A 56 19.18 -4.28 43.41
CA LEU A 56 18.46 -5.21 44.26
C LEU A 56 16.96 -4.85 44.41
N GLY A 57 16.08 -5.83 44.17
CA GLY A 57 14.62 -5.70 44.34
C GLY A 57 13.89 -5.40 43.03
N GLY A 58 13.20 -6.41 42.50
CA GLY A 58 12.76 -6.47 41.11
C GLY A 58 11.86 -5.33 40.63
N THR A 59 12.19 -4.78 39.47
CA THR A 59 11.22 -4.35 38.44
C THR A 59 11.91 -4.47 37.08
N SER A 60 11.60 -5.52 36.33
CA SER A 60 12.08 -5.69 34.95
C SER A 60 11.38 -4.68 34.06
N LYS A 61 12.08 -3.62 33.63
CA LYS A 61 11.59 -2.73 32.57
C LYS A 61 11.59 -3.50 31.25
N SER A 62 10.41 -3.98 30.85
CA SER A 62 10.18 -4.61 29.54
C SER A 62 10.34 -3.56 28.45
N SER A 63 11.36 -3.68 27.61
CA SER A 63 11.44 -2.93 26.35
C SER A 63 10.43 -3.54 25.38
N GLY A 64 9.27 -2.90 25.21
CA GLY A 64 8.26 -3.33 24.26
C GLY A 64 8.78 -3.21 22.82
N PHE A 65 8.73 -4.31 22.07
CA PHE A 65 8.88 -4.30 20.63
C PHE A 65 7.56 -3.81 20.02
N GLU A 66 7.57 -2.64 19.37
CA GLU A 66 6.38 -2.10 18.71
C GLU A 66 6.44 -2.39 17.20
N GLN A 67 5.61 -3.32 16.74
CA GLN A 67 5.46 -3.63 15.31
C GLN A 67 4.16 -3.01 14.80
N SER A 68 4.25 -2.12 13.81
CA SER A 68 3.10 -1.57 13.10
C SER A 68 3.04 -2.12 11.67
N SER A 69 1.84 -2.31 11.15
CA SER A 69 1.61 -2.75 9.78
C SER A 69 0.87 -1.67 9.01
N ARG A 70 1.22 -1.51 7.73
CA ARG A 70 0.62 -0.52 6.83
C ARG A 70 0.23 -1.19 5.53
N THR A 71 -0.96 -0.89 5.04
CA THR A 71 -1.45 -1.37 3.75
C THR A 71 -1.87 -0.19 2.90
N MET A 72 -1.44 -0.19 1.64
CA MET A 72 -1.86 0.76 0.60
C MET A 72 -2.57 -0.04 -0.50
N THR A 73 -3.78 0.39 -0.85
CA THR A 73 -4.58 -0.16 -1.94
C THR A 73 -4.79 0.93 -2.98
N LEU A 74 -4.51 0.63 -4.25
CA LEU A 74 -4.79 1.48 -5.40
C LEU A 74 -5.79 0.76 -6.31
N ILE A 75 -6.90 1.42 -6.61
CA ILE A 75 -7.94 0.92 -7.51
C ILE A 75 -7.94 1.80 -8.76
N ILE A 76 -7.90 1.20 -9.93
CA ILE A 76 -7.91 1.88 -11.23
C ILE A 76 -9.06 1.31 -12.05
N LYS A 77 -9.88 2.17 -12.65
CA LYS A 77 -10.96 1.78 -13.56
C LYS A 77 -10.58 2.13 -14.99
N PHE A 78 -10.83 1.19 -15.89
CA PHE A 78 -10.58 1.33 -17.32
C PHE A 78 -11.87 1.17 -18.11
N LYS A 79 -12.02 1.99 -19.14
CA LYS A 79 -13.10 1.86 -20.12
C LYS A 79 -12.50 1.82 -21.51
N ASP A 80 -13.16 1.13 -22.42
CA ASP A 80 -12.81 1.20 -23.83
C ASP A 80 -13.17 2.60 -24.37
N ILE A 81 -12.17 3.32 -24.86
CA ILE A 81 -12.34 4.58 -25.56
C ILE A 81 -11.70 4.41 -26.93
N LYS A 82 -12.53 4.27 -27.97
CA LYS A 82 -12.10 4.10 -29.36
C LYS A 82 -11.18 2.87 -29.57
N GLY A 83 -11.47 1.76 -28.90
CA GLY A 83 -10.71 0.51 -29.01
C GLY A 83 -9.48 0.44 -28.08
N VAL A 84 -9.30 1.44 -27.20
CA VAL A 84 -8.18 1.48 -26.26
C VAL A 84 -8.70 1.58 -24.83
N LYS A 85 -8.38 0.58 -24.01
CA LYS A 85 -8.67 0.58 -22.57
C LYS A 85 -7.89 1.71 -21.90
N THR A 86 -8.61 2.71 -21.42
CA THR A 86 -8.05 3.97 -20.89
C THR A 86 -8.55 4.21 -19.49
N VAL A 87 -7.70 4.79 -18.63
CA VAL A 87 -8.06 5.13 -17.25
C VAL A 87 -9.19 6.15 -17.25
N VAL A 88 -10.34 5.80 -16.66
CA VAL A 88 -11.48 6.71 -16.47
C VAL A 88 -11.57 7.22 -15.03
N ASP A 89 -11.10 6.41 -14.07
CA ASP A 89 -11.07 6.77 -12.66
C ASP A 89 -9.99 6.02 -11.91
N PHE A 90 -9.55 6.56 -10.78
CA PHE A 90 -8.66 5.88 -9.86
C PHE A 90 -8.79 6.45 -8.46
N SER A 91 -8.59 5.60 -7.45
CA SER A 91 -8.60 5.99 -6.05
C SER A 91 -7.58 5.18 -5.26
N SER A 92 -7.05 5.76 -4.19
CA SER A 92 -6.09 5.09 -3.30
C SER A 92 -6.55 5.18 -1.87
N ARG A 93 -6.32 4.13 -1.10
CA ARG A 93 -6.60 4.06 0.34
C ARG A 93 -5.41 3.50 1.07
N SER A 94 -5.02 4.15 2.16
CA SER A 94 -4.02 3.64 3.10
C SER A 94 -4.65 3.33 4.45
N SER A 95 -4.18 2.27 5.11
CA SER A 95 -4.54 1.92 6.48
C SER A 95 -3.27 1.53 7.25
N SER A 96 -3.26 1.83 8.55
CA SER A 96 -2.19 1.44 9.48
C SER A 96 -2.79 0.93 10.77
N PHE A 97 -2.23 -0.13 11.34
CA PHE A 97 -2.61 -0.71 12.63
C PHE A 97 -1.40 -1.30 13.35
#